data_AF-E6TSM7-F1
#
_entry.id   AF-E6TSM7-F1
#
_cell.length_a   1.000
_cell.length_b   1.000
_cell.length_c   1.000
_cell.angle_alpha   90.00
_cell.angle_beta   90.00
_cell.angle_gamma   90.00
#
_symmetry.space_group_name_H-M   'P 1'
#
loop_
_entity.id
_entity.type
_entity.pdbx_description
1 polymer ?
#
loop_
_entity_poly.entity_id
_entity_poly.type
_entity_poly.pdbx_seq_one_letter_code
_entity_poly.pdbx_strand_id
1 'polypeptide(L)'
;MKTIILTVVAVYTIIFLLIVAFIHCQNKREQEERKMNLFLLFIVSGILSLAPTSVIVIILFAILGSANIVDMVFSLDLSMNQLIKVTIFILIYLFTLDSLIEKVVHIMTRKNVVSHILVMLFRTFVFFFIGIFIGISQINSLVISIGISFIILMLEAMYHYRKG
;
A
#
# COMPACT_ATOMS: atom_id res chain seq x y z
N MET A 1 -10.42 0.42 17.79
CA MET A 1 -9.34 -0.44 18.32
C MET A 1 -9.39 -1.87 17.79
N LYS A 2 -10.52 -2.58 17.89
CA LYS A 2 -10.67 -3.97 17.40
C LYS A 2 -10.27 -4.14 15.92
N THR A 3 -10.66 -3.22 15.05
CA THR A 3 -10.31 -3.23 13.61
C THR A 3 -8.82 -3.05 13.36
N ILE A 4 -8.15 -2.17 14.11
CA ILE A 4 -6.70 -1.93 13.96
C ILE A 4 -5.94 -3.20 14.37
N ILE A 5 -6.27 -3.79 15.51
CA ILE A 5 -5.65 -5.04 15.96
C ILE A 5 -5.87 -6.16 14.93
N LEU A 6 -7.09 -6.28 14.40
CA LEU A 6 -7.39 -7.25 13.35
C LEU A 6 -6.54 -7.04 12.09
N THR A 7 -6.39 -5.79 11.65
CA THR A 7 -5.54 -5.45 10.49
C THR A 7 -4.08 -5.81 10.76
N VAL A 8 -3.54 -5.47 11.93
CA VAL A 8 -2.14 -5.79 12.28
C VAL A 8 -1.91 -7.29 12.31
N VAL A 9 -2.83 -8.06 12.92
CA VAL A 9 -2.76 -9.52 12.96
C VAL A 9 -2.86 -10.11 11.55
N ALA A 10 -3.75 -9.58 10.70
CA ALA A 10 -3.87 -10.04 9.31
C ALA A 10 -2.59 -9.79 8.52
N VAL A 11 -2.02 -8.58 8.60
CA VAL A 11 -0.76 -8.21 7.93
C VAL A 11 0.39 -9.11 8.42
N TYR A 12 0.51 -9.29 9.74
CA TYR A 12 1.52 -10.18 10.32
C TYR A 12 1.38 -11.61 9.79
N THR A 13 0.15 -12.14 9.75
CA THR A 13 -0.12 -13.51 9.30
C THR A 13 0.27 -13.70 7.82
N ILE A 14 -0.07 -12.74 6.95
CA ILE A 14 0.29 -12.79 5.53
C ILE A 14 1.81 -12.77 5.35
N ILE A 15 2.51 -11.86 6.02
CA ILE A 15 3.97 -11.75 5.95
C ILE A 15 4.64 -13.00 6.50
N PHE A 16 4.14 -13.51 7.62
CA PHE A 16 4.63 -14.74 8.22
C PHE A 16 4.49 -15.92 7.25
N LEU A 17 3.33 -16.10 6.63
CA LEU A 17 3.12 -17.16 5.63
C LEU A 17 4.04 -17.01 4.42
N LEU A 18 4.25 -15.78 3.93
CA LEU A 18 5.19 -15.52 2.83
C LEU A 18 6.63 -15.88 3.20
N ILE A 19 7.08 -15.50 4.40
CA ILE A 19 8.43 -15.83 4.87
C ILE A 19 8.58 -17.34 5.12
N VAL A 20 7.57 -18.00 5.71
CA VAL A 20 7.54 -19.45 5.87
C VAL A 20 7.66 -20.13 4.51
N ALA A 21 6.86 -19.71 3.52
CA ALA A 21 6.91 -20.26 2.17
C ALA A 21 8.28 -20.03 1.51
N PHE A 22 8.87 -18.85 1.67
CA PHE A 22 10.19 -18.51 1.15
C PHE A 22 11.30 -19.38 1.76
N ILE A 23 11.36 -19.46 3.10
CA ILE A 23 12.35 -20.27 3.81
C ILE A 23 12.14 -21.75 3.51
N HIS A 24 10.89 -22.24 3.44
CA HIS A 24 10.61 -23.64 3.11
C HIS A 24 11.07 -24.00 1.68
N CYS A 25 10.84 -23.10 0.71
CA CYS A 25 11.33 -23.27 -0.66
C CYS A 25 12.86 -23.28 -0.74
N GLN A 26 13.56 -22.45 0.04
CA GLN A 26 15.02 -22.49 0.13
C GLN A 26 15.50 -23.77 0.81
N ASN A 27 14.90 -24.14 1.93
CA ASN A 27 15.24 -25.32 2.73
C ASN A 27 15.10 -26.63 1.92
N LYS A 28 14.12 -26.70 0.98
CA LYS A 28 13.98 -27.84 0.06
C LYS A 28 15.09 -27.94 -0.98
N ARG A 29 15.81 -26.85 -1.27
CA ARG A 29 16.90 -26.78 -2.27
C ARG A 29 18.28 -27.05 -1.67
N GLU A 30 18.39 -27.10 -0.34
CA GLU A 30 19.64 -27.39 0.35
C GLU A 30 19.85 -28.91 0.55
N GLN A 31 21.12 -29.32 0.67
CA GLN A 31 21.49 -30.71 0.99
C GLN A 31 20.93 -31.12 2.35
N GLU A 32 20.62 -32.41 2.54
CA GLU A 32 19.92 -32.92 3.73
C GLU A 32 20.58 -32.54 5.07
N GLU A 33 21.90 -32.36 5.10
CA GLU A 33 22.65 -31.97 6.30
C GLU A 33 22.44 -30.51 6.73
N ARG A 34 22.02 -29.63 5.84
CA ARG A 34 21.74 -28.20 6.15
C ARG A 34 20.26 -27.91 6.32
N LYS A 35 19.39 -28.90 6.12
CA LYS A 35 17.95 -28.71 6.23
C LYS A 35 17.56 -28.28 7.64
N MET A 36 16.97 -27.11 7.73
CA MET A 36 16.38 -26.58 8.94
C MET A 36 15.19 -27.44 9.36
N ASN A 37 15.15 -27.81 10.65
CA ASN A 37 14.01 -28.53 11.22
C ASN A 37 12.74 -27.65 11.17
N LEU A 38 11.57 -28.26 10.99
CA LEU A 38 10.29 -27.56 10.84
C LEU A 38 10.00 -26.60 12.00
N PHE A 39 10.35 -26.99 13.23
CA PHE A 39 10.17 -26.16 14.41
C PHE A 39 11.03 -24.88 14.37
N LEU A 40 12.29 -25.01 13.96
CA LEU A 40 13.21 -23.88 13.83
C LEU A 40 12.78 -22.95 12.68
N LEU A 41 12.21 -23.52 11.61
CA LEU A 41 11.63 -22.77 10.49
C LEU A 41 10.53 -21.82 10.96
N PHE A 42 9.55 -22.31 11.72
CA PHE A 42 8.49 -21.45 12.24
C PHE A 42 9.01 -20.36 13.19
N ILE A 43 9.98 -20.67 14.06
CA ILE A 43 10.57 -19.68 14.98
C ILE A 43 11.29 -18.58 14.20
N VAL A 44 12.19 -18.95 13.29
CA VAL A 44 12.96 -17.99 12.49
C VAL A 44 12.01 -17.15 11.63
N SER A 45 11.04 -17.75 10.97
CA SER A 45 10.04 -17.01 10.19
C SER A 45 9.21 -16.06 11.05
N GLY A 46 8.86 -16.44 12.27
CA GLY A 46 8.09 -15.61 13.21
C GLY A 46 8.85 -14.39 13.68
N ILE A 47 10.12 -14.55 14.03
CA ILE A 47 10.98 -13.42 14.42
C ILE A 47 11.23 -12.52 13.21
N LEU A 48 11.50 -13.11 12.04
CA LEU A 48 11.82 -12.37 10.83
C LEU A 48 10.61 -11.61 10.27
N SER A 49 9.38 -12.08 10.48
CA SER A 49 8.15 -11.38 10.04
C SER A 49 7.83 -10.15 10.87
N LEU A 50 8.29 -10.06 12.12
CA LEU A 50 8.05 -8.91 12.99
C LEU A 50 8.67 -7.61 12.42
N ALA A 51 9.86 -7.68 11.82
CA ALA A 51 10.54 -6.52 11.26
C ALA A 51 9.74 -5.83 10.13
N PRO A 52 9.41 -6.49 9.01
CA PRO A 52 8.59 -5.90 7.96
C PRO A 52 7.18 -5.55 8.44
N THR A 53 6.60 -6.34 9.36
CA THR A 53 5.29 -6.00 9.96
C THR A 53 5.35 -4.67 10.70
N SER A 54 6.39 -4.46 11.53
CA SER A 54 6.55 -3.22 12.31
C SER A 54 6.67 -2.00 11.40
N VAL A 55 7.43 -2.11 10.31
CA VAL A 55 7.55 -1.04 9.31
C VAL A 55 6.17 -0.69 8.71
N ILE A 56 5.41 -1.70 8.30
CA ILE A 56 4.07 -1.49 7.73
C ILE A 56 3.11 -0.87 8.74
N VAL A 57 3.16 -1.31 10.01
CA VAL A 57 2.32 -0.74 11.08
C VAL A 57 2.64 0.72 11.34
N ILE A 58 3.91 1.10 11.39
CA ILE A 58 4.34 2.49 11.58
C ILE A 58 3.83 3.36 10.42
N ILE A 59 3.98 2.89 9.18
CA ILE A 59 3.48 3.60 7.99
C ILE A 59 1.96 3.75 8.05
N LEU A 60 1.24 2.68 8.38
CA LEU A 60 -0.22 2.71 8.57
C LEU A 60 -0.62 3.74 9.62
N PHE A 61 0.07 3.77 10.76
CA PHE A 61 -0.23 4.70 11.84
C PHE A 61 0.01 6.16 11.44
N ALA A 62 1.11 6.42 10.73
CA ALA A 62 1.41 7.74 10.19
C ALA A 62 0.33 8.22 9.20
N ILE A 63 -0.12 7.34 8.30
CA ILE A 63 -1.17 7.67 7.31
C ILE A 63 -2.53 7.83 7.98
N LEU A 64 -2.88 6.97 8.95
CA LEU A 64 -4.13 7.10 9.71
C LEU A 64 -4.16 8.40 10.51
N GLY A 65 -3.05 8.77 11.15
CA GLY A 65 -2.91 10.02 11.86
C GLY A 65 -3.08 11.23 10.95
N SER A 66 -2.43 11.23 9.78
CA SER A 66 -2.54 12.33 8.82
C SER A 66 -3.94 12.41 8.18
N ALA A 67 -4.53 11.28 7.83
CA ALA A 67 -5.88 11.23 7.27
C ALA A 67 -6.94 11.74 8.25
N ASN A 68 -6.77 11.49 9.56
CA ASN A 68 -7.68 12.01 10.59
C ASN A 68 -7.55 13.53 10.75
N ILE A 69 -6.35 14.08 10.60
CA ILE A 69 -6.14 15.54 10.56
C ILE A 69 -6.82 16.14 9.34
N VAL A 70 -6.69 15.50 8.17
CA VAL A 70 -7.34 15.94 6.92
C VAL A 70 -8.87 15.90 7.05
N ASP A 71 -9.43 14.83 7.63
CA ASP A 71 -10.87 14.71 7.90
C ASP A 71 -11.36 15.87 8.79
N MET A 72 -10.61 16.21 9.84
CA MET A 72 -10.92 17.32 10.73
C MET A 72 -10.85 18.69 10.03
N VAL A 73 -9.84 18.92 9.18
CA VAL A 73 -9.64 20.21 8.49
C VAL A 73 -10.67 20.43 7.37
N PHE A 74 -11.00 19.38 6.63
CA PHE A 74 -11.89 19.45 5.47
C PHE A 74 -13.32 18.99 5.76
N SER A 75 -13.63 18.58 6.99
CA SER A 75 -14.95 18.10 7.44
C SER A 75 -15.52 17.03 6.51
N LEU A 76 -14.71 16.00 6.20
CA LEU A 76 -15.14 14.92 5.29
C LEU A 76 -16.07 13.89 5.97
N ASP A 77 -16.36 14.01 7.26
CA ASP A 77 -17.25 13.13 8.04
C ASP A 77 -16.96 11.63 7.81
N LEU A 78 -15.68 11.27 7.75
CA LEU A 78 -15.28 9.88 7.51
C LEU A 78 -15.20 9.10 8.82
N SER A 79 -15.87 7.94 8.85
CA SER A 79 -15.69 7.04 9.99
C SER A 79 -14.27 6.47 10.01
N MET A 80 -13.72 6.23 11.20
CA MET A 80 -12.38 5.66 11.35
C MET A 80 -12.23 4.29 10.63
N ASN A 81 -13.32 3.53 10.50
CA ASN A 81 -13.31 2.27 9.76
C ASN A 81 -13.19 2.47 8.24
N GLN A 82 -13.84 3.50 7.68
CA GLN A 82 -13.68 3.87 6.28
C GLN A 82 -12.27 4.38 6.02
N LEU A 83 -11.72 5.20 6.93
CA LEU A 83 -10.35 5.69 6.85
C LEU A 83 -9.33 4.55 6.76
N ILE A 84 -9.39 3.59 7.69
CA ILE A 84 -8.52 2.40 7.71
C ILE A 84 -8.62 1.63 6.38
N LYS A 85 -9.84 1.37 5.91
CA LYS A 85 -10.06 0.62 4.66
C LYS A 85 -9.46 1.36 3.47
N VAL A 86 -9.74 2.67 3.33
CA VAL A 86 -9.19 3.48 2.22
C VAL A 86 -7.68 3.44 2.23
N THR A 87 -7.05 3.66 3.39
CA THR A 87 -5.59 3.60 3.51
C THR A 87 -5.04 2.26 3.05
N ILE A 88 -5.62 1.14 3.49
CA ILE A 88 -5.16 -0.19 3.09
C ILE A 88 -5.30 -0.41 1.58
N PHE A 89 -6.47 -0.11 1.01
CA PHE A 89 -6.71 -0.32 -0.43
C PHE A 89 -5.83 0.57 -1.29
N ILE A 90 -5.63 1.84 -0.90
CA ILE A 90 -4.72 2.76 -1.59
C ILE A 90 -3.28 2.25 -1.51
N LEU A 91 -2.81 1.78 -0.34
CA LEU A 91 -1.47 1.22 -0.21
C LEU A 91 -1.27 -0.02 -1.09
N ILE A 92 -2.23 -0.95 -1.10
CA ILE A 92 -2.18 -2.14 -1.95
C ILE A 92 -2.10 -1.73 -3.43
N TYR A 93 -2.93 -0.76 -3.86
CA TYR A 93 -2.87 -0.23 -5.21
C TYR A 93 -1.49 0.38 -5.52
N LEU A 94 -0.99 1.25 -4.64
CA LEU A 94 0.26 1.99 -4.83
C LEU A 94 1.47 1.06 -4.95
N PHE A 95 1.52 -0.01 -4.15
CA PHE A 95 2.62 -0.97 -4.19
C PHE A 95 2.51 -2.01 -5.30
N THR A 96 1.32 -2.25 -5.85
CA THR A 96 1.08 -3.37 -6.77
C THR A 96 0.75 -2.92 -8.20
N LEU A 97 -0.36 -2.20 -8.34
CA LEU A 97 -0.93 -1.86 -9.65
C LEU A 97 -0.32 -0.60 -10.24
N ASP A 98 0.05 0.33 -9.38
CA ASP A 98 0.52 1.65 -9.79
C ASP A 98 1.76 1.58 -10.69
N SER A 99 2.76 0.78 -10.31
CA SER A 99 3.96 0.56 -11.12
C SER A 99 3.70 -0.16 -12.45
N LEU A 100 2.63 -0.97 -12.53
CA LEU A 100 2.24 -1.62 -13.79
C LEU A 100 1.55 -0.60 -14.72
N ILE A 101 0.62 0.19 -14.18
CA ILE A 101 -0.11 1.22 -14.92
C ILE A 101 0.87 2.26 -15.48
N GLU A 102 1.81 2.75 -14.66
CA GLU A 102 2.80 3.73 -15.07
C GLU A 102 3.63 3.23 -16.27
N LYS A 103 4.08 1.96 -16.22
CA LYS A 103 4.82 1.34 -17.33
C LYS A 103 3.99 1.25 -18.61
N VAL A 104 2.73 0.80 -18.51
CA VAL A 104 1.84 0.68 -19.67
C VAL A 104 1.59 2.04 -20.30
N VAL A 105 1.28 3.07 -19.49
CA VAL A 105 1.06 4.43 -19.99
C VAL A 105 2.33 5.00 -20.64
N HIS A 106 3.50 4.81 -20.02
CA HIS A 106 4.77 5.26 -20.60
C HIS A 106 5.08 4.63 -21.96
N ILE A 107 4.72 3.35 -22.16
CA ILE A 107 4.90 2.66 -23.45
C ILE A 107 3.97 3.26 -24.51
N MET A 108 2.70 3.52 -24.18
CA MET A 108 1.74 4.10 -25.12
C MET A 108 2.09 5.53 -25.52
N THR A 109 2.56 6.36 -24.58
CA THR A 109 2.78 7.80 -24.79
C THR A 109 4.25 8.16 -25.11
N ARG A 110 5.12 7.16 -25.36
CA ARG A 110 6.57 7.34 -25.64
C ARG A 110 7.30 8.25 -24.62
N LYS A 111 6.97 8.14 -23.32
CA LYS A 111 7.58 8.93 -22.22
C LYS A 111 7.54 10.46 -22.41
N ASN A 112 6.49 10.99 -23.04
CA ASN A 112 6.30 12.44 -23.14
C ASN A 112 5.59 12.99 -21.89
N VAL A 113 5.61 14.30 -21.64
CA VAL A 113 4.97 14.95 -20.46
C VAL A 113 3.47 14.57 -20.30
N VAL A 114 2.81 14.27 -21.41
CA VAL A 114 1.42 13.77 -21.47
C VAL A 114 1.24 12.45 -20.68
N SER A 115 2.29 11.64 -20.53
CA SER A 115 2.23 10.39 -19.76
C SER A 115 1.96 10.63 -18.28
N HIS A 116 2.58 11.65 -17.66
CA HIS A 116 2.36 11.98 -16.25
C HIS A 116 0.92 12.42 -15.97
N ILE A 117 0.33 13.21 -16.87
CA ILE A 117 -1.07 13.65 -16.76
C ILE A 117 -2.02 12.46 -16.90
N LEU A 118 -1.76 11.56 -17.84
CA LEU A 118 -2.57 10.34 -18.03
C LEU A 118 -2.50 9.40 -16.82
N VAL A 119 -1.30 9.22 -16.23
CA VAL A 119 -1.15 8.43 -14.99
C VAL A 119 -1.92 9.08 -13.84
N MET A 120 -1.87 10.40 -13.68
CA MET A 120 -2.64 11.10 -12.65
C MET A 120 -4.16 10.90 -12.83
N LEU A 121 -4.67 11.03 -14.05
CA LEU A 121 -6.08 10.79 -14.36
C LEU A 121 -6.51 9.36 -14.02
N PHE A 122 -5.69 8.38 -14.40
CA PHE A 122 -5.96 6.98 -14.12
C PHE A 122 -5.96 6.70 -12.60
N ARG A 123 -4.98 7.24 -11.87
CA ARG A 123 -4.94 7.15 -10.39
C ARG A 123 -6.18 7.76 -9.74
N THR A 124 -6.58 8.94 -10.21
CA THR A 124 -7.77 9.62 -9.69
C THR A 124 -9.02 8.77 -9.90
N PHE A 125 -9.14 8.16 -11.08
CA PHE A 125 -10.24 7.25 -11.38
C PHE A 125 -10.23 6.03 -10.47
N VAL A 126 -9.09 5.35 -10.31
CA VAL A 126 -9.00 4.14 -9.48
C VAL A 126 -9.27 4.46 -8.00
N PHE A 127 -8.69 5.53 -7.45
CA PHE A 127 -8.95 5.94 -6.07
C PHE A 127 -10.42 6.29 -5.84
N PHE A 128 -11.08 6.89 -6.83
CA PHE A 128 -12.50 7.23 -6.73
C PHE A 128 -13.38 5.97 -6.64
N PHE A 129 -13.09 4.96 -7.46
CA PHE A 129 -13.77 3.67 -7.38
C PHE A 129 -13.50 2.95 -6.05
N ILE A 130 -12.27 3.03 -5.54
CA ILE A 130 -11.92 2.48 -4.22
C ILE A 130 -12.74 3.15 -3.12
N GLY A 131 -12.86 4.48 -3.13
CA GLY A 131 -13.64 5.21 -2.12
C GLY A 131 -15.13 4.87 -2.18
N ILE A 132 -15.71 4.76 -3.38
CA ILE A 132 -17.10 4.32 -3.55
C ILE A 132 -17.29 2.88 -3.06
N PHE A 133 -16.38 1.96 -3.41
CA PHE A 133 -16.45 0.55 -3.01
C PHE A 133 -16.44 0.38 -1.48
N ILE A 134 -15.76 1.27 -0.75
CA ILE A 134 -15.69 1.28 0.71
C ILE A 134 -16.92 1.92 1.36
N GLY A 135 -17.80 2.54 0.56
CA GLY A 135 -19.04 3.18 1.00
C GLY A 135 -18.83 4.62 1.47
N ILE A 136 -17.85 5.33 0.91
CA ILE A 136 -17.68 6.78 1.12
C ILE A 136 -18.59 7.55 0.17
N SER A 137 -19.06 8.74 0.58
CA SER A 137 -19.86 9.61 -0.28
C SER A 137 -19.11 9.95 -1.58
N GLN A 138 -19.84 10.17 -2.68
CA GLN A 138 -19.23 10.46 -3.98
C GLN A 138 -18.33 11.70 -3.93
N ILE A 139 -18.79 12.76 -3.24
CA ILE A 139 -18.04 14.02 -3.10
C ILE A 139 -16.74 13.77 -2.33
N ASN A 140 -16.80 13.09 -1.18
CA ASN A 140 -15.62 12.88 -0.34
C ASN A 140 -14.63 11.93 -1.01
N SER A 141 -15.14 10.90 -1.70
CA SER A 141 -14.31 10.00 -2.51
C SER A 141 -13.55 10.77 -3.60
N LEU A 142 -14.23 11.70 -4.29
CA LEU A 142 -13.63 12.50 -5.34
C LEU A 142 -12.57 13.46 -4.79
N VAL A 143 -12.86 14.14 -3.67
CA VAL A 143 -11.90 15.04 -2.99
C VAL A 143 -10.64 14.28 -2.58
N ILE A 144 -10.79 13.13 -1.91
CA ILE A 144 -9.65 12.28 -1.50
C ILE A 144 -8.84 11.83 -2.71
N SER A 145 -9.53 11.39 -3.77
CA SER A 145 -8.87 10.83 -4.96
C SER A 145 -8.04 11.85 -5.71
N ILE A 146 -8.58 13.07 -5.88
CA ILE A 146 -7.85 14.19 -6.48
C ILE A 146 -6.67 14.57 -5.59
N GLY A 147 -6.91 14.73 -4.28
CA GLY A 147 -5.87 15.15 -3.34
C GLY A 147 -4.67 14.19 -3.34
N ILE A 148 -4.93 12.89 -3.21
CA ILE A 148 -3.87 11.87 -3.18
C ILE A 148 -3.15 11.80 -4.53
N SER A 149 -3.89 11.78 -5.65
CA SER A 149 -3.27 11.73 -6.99
C SER A 149 -2.42 12.95 -7.28
N PHE A 150 -2.84 14.12 -6.82
CA PHE A 150 -2.10 15.37 -6.98
C PHE A 150 -0.82 15.39 -6.14
N ILE A 151 -0.88 14.93 -4.88
CA ILE A 151 0.32 14.81 -4.02
C ILE A 151 1.35 13.88 -4.67
N ILE A 152 0.92 12.74 -5.20
CA ILE A 152 1.85 11.80 -5.87
C ILE A 152 2.45 12.43 -7.13
N LEU A 153 1.65 13.16 -7.92
CA LEU A 153 2.17 13.88 -9.09
C LEU A 153 3.23 14.92 -8.68
N MET A 154 3.01 15.67 -7.59
CA MET A 154 4.01 16.61 -7.09
C MET A 154 5.30 15.90 -6.65
N LEU A 155 5.19 14.76 -5.96
CA LEU A 155 6.35 13.95 -5.58
C LEU A 155 7.14 13.45 -6.81
N GLU A 156 6.44 12.98 -7.84
CA GLU A 156 7.07 12.58 -9.10
C GLU A 156 7.76 13.75 -9.80
N ALA A 157 7.09 14.90 -9.88
CA ALA A 157 7.66 16.11 -10.49
C ALA A 157 8.93 16.56 -9.75
N MET A 158 8.92 16.57 -8.41
CA MET A 158 10.09 16.89 -7.60
C MET A 158 11.22 15.88 -7.79
N TYR A 159 10.89 14.58 -7.87
CA TYR A 159 11.88 13.53 -8.10
C TYR A 159 12.52 13.63 -9.49
N HIS A 160 11.72 13.98 -10.51
CA HIS A 160 12.21 14.21 -11.85
C HIS A 160 13.13 15.43 -11.91
N TYR A 161 12.73 16.55 -11.27
CA TYR A 161 13.56 17.76 -11.19
C TYR A 161 14.89 17.53 -10.48
N ARG A 162 14.96 16.62 -9.50
CA ARG A 162 16.20 16.26 -8.81
C ARG A 162 17.14 15.39 -9.67
N LYS A 163 16.61 14.68 -10.67
CA LYS A 163 17.35 13.75 -11.53
C LYS A 163 17.75 14.34 -12.88
N GLY A 164 17.06 15.39 -13.34
CA GLY A 164 17.46 16.20 -14.49
C GLY A 164 18.49 17.24 -14.10
#